data_AF-A0A427SY72-F1
#
_entry.id   AF-A0A427SY72-F1
#
_cell.length_a   1.000
_cell.length_b   1.000
_cell.length_c   1.000
_cell.angle_alpha   90.00
_cell.angle_beta   90.00
_cell.angle_gamma   90.00
#
_symmetry.space_group_name_H-M   'P 1'
#
loop_
_entity.id
_entity.type
_entity.pdbx_description
1 polymer ?
#
loop_
_entity_poly.entity_id
_entity_poly.type
_entity_poly.pdbx_seq_one_letter_code
_entity_poly.pdbx_strand_id
1 'polypeptide(L)'
;MSGLSSGDYVTQQIRALAQAVRREGAGGVGTRSFQLAEHLAAEGGVHRGDIMTATATLLAMTAWCDGEAEAACRFAELAGENDEDSRELVTHLLRLEAGADQGWLPQEQVEALLEYARRARRGDLALRVRAIAGASRGGRHRRAD
;
A
#
# COMPACT_ATOMS: atom_id res chain seq x y z
N MET A 1 -7.15 -25.39 7.26
CA MET A 1 -7.32 -24.04 6.65
C MET A 1 -6.16 -23.20 7.13
N SER A 2 -5.16 -23.02 6.27
CA SER A 2 -3.91 -22.35 6.59
C SER A 2 -4.21 -20.87 6.85
N GLY A 3 -3.86 -20.40 8.04
CA GLY A 3 -3.96 -18.98 8.38
C GLY A 3 -3.20 -18.17 7.35
N LEU A 4 -3.93 -17.39 6.56
CA LEU A 4 -3.33 -16.31 5.80
C LEU A 4 -2.71 -15.39 6.85
N SER A 5 -1.38 -15.26 6.80
CA SER A 5 -0.65 -14.23 7.53
C SER A 5 -1.42 -12.93 7.34
N SER A 6 -1.83 -12.28 8.44
CA SER A 6 -2.59 -11.02 8.40
C SER A 6 -1.94 -10.00 7.44
N GLY A 7 -0.62 -10.07 7.24
CA GLY A 7 0.09 -9.23 6.29
C GLY A 7 -0.10 -9.53 4.79
N ASP A 8 -0.31 -10.80 4.41
CA ASP A 8 -0.66 -11.14 3.03
C ASP A 8 -2.09 -10.71 2.71
N TYR A 9 -2.99 -10.79 3.70
CA TYR A 9 -4.37 -10.34 3.58
C TYR A 9 -4.47 -8.84 3.35
N VAL A 10 -3.82 -8.01 4.18
CA VAL A 10 -3.78 -6.54 4.00
C VAL A 10 -3.26 -6.17 2.61
N THR A 11 -2.18 -6.81 2.18
CA THR A 11 -1.59 -6.56 0.86
C THR A 11 -2.56 -6.93 -0.27
N GLN A 12 -3.24 -8.08 -0.17
CA GLN A 12 -4.25 -8.50 -1.15
C GLN A 12 -5.43 -7.53 -1.19
N GLN A 13 -5.88 -7.04 -0.03
CA GLN A 13 -7.00 -6.09 0.03
C GLN A 13 -6.64 -4.73 -0.55
N ILE A 14 -5.44 -4.21 -0.28
CA ILE A 14 -4.94 -2.98 -0.91
C ILE A 14 -4.86 -3.14 -2.44
N ARG A 15 -4.46 -4.32 -2.94
CA ARG A 15 -4.45 -4.59 -4.38
C ARG A 15 -5.85 -4.66 -4.99
N ALA A 16 -6.78 -5.33 -4.32
CA ALA A 16 -8.17 -5.42 -4.75
C ALA A 16 -8.83 -4.04 -4.81
N LEU A 17 -8.58 -3.22 -3.78
CA LEU A 17 -9.01 -1.84 -3.68
C LEU A 17 -8.37 -0.94 -4.76
N ALA A 18 -7.07 -1.05 -4.99
CA ALA A 18 -6.39 -0.32 -6.06
C ALA A 18 -6.94 -0.69 -7.45
N GLN A 19 -7.33 -1.95 -7.66
CA GLN A 19 -8.02 -2.36 -8.89
C GLN A 19 -9.44 -1.79 -9.00
N ALA A 20 -10.18 -1.70 -7.89
CA ALA A 20 -11.51 -1.09 -7.87
C ALA A 20 -11.44 0.41 -8.20
N VAL A 21 -10.51 1.14 -7.55
CA VAL A 21 -10.27 2.57 -7.79
C VAL A 21 -9.90 2.84 -9.26
N ARG A 22 -8.97 2.06 -9.83
CA ARG A 22 -8.60 2.18 -11.26
C ARG A 22 -9.75 1.92 -12.23
N ARG A 23 -10.76 1.14 -11.83
CA ARG A 23 -11.94 0.85 -12.65
C ARG A 23 -13.04 1.90 -12.51
N GLU A 24 -13.11 2.60 -11.38
CA GLU A 24 -14.08 3.67 -11.16
C GLU A 24 -13.70 4.97 -11.86
N GLY A 25 -12.40 5.28 -11.96
CA GLY A 25 -11.90 6.55 -12.50
C GLY A 25 -12.28 7.76 -11.63
N ALA A 26 -11.70 8.93 -11.94
CA ALA A 26 -11.95 10.20 -11.25
C ALA A 26 -13.44 10.59 -11.05
N GLY A 27 -14.34 10.16 -11.95
CA GLY A 27 -15.78 10.45 -11.88
C GLY A 27 -16.56 9.59 -10.88
N GLY A 28 -15.97 8.50 -10.39
CA GLY A 28 -16.50 7.75 -9.25
C GLY A 28 -16.14 8.48 -7.97
N VAL A 29 -17.12 9.00 -7.24
CA VAL A 29 -16.97 9.86 -6.03
C VAL A 29 -16.31 9.12 -4.83
N GLY A 30 -15.60 8.02 -5.06
CA GLY A 30 -15.04 7.13 -4.04
C GLY A 30 -16.10 6.33 -3.28
N THR A 31 -17.40 6.58 -3.47
CA THR A 31 -18.48 6.02 -2.66
C THR A 31 -18.48 4.50 -2.65
N ARG A 32 -18.31 3.85 -3.81
CA ARG A 32 -18.30 2.39 -3.91
C ARG A 32 -16.94 1.80 -3.49
N SER A 33 -15.82 2.48 -3.77
CA SER A 33 -14.51 2.13 -3.19
C SER A 33 -14.52 2.17 -1.66
N PHE A 34 -15.16 3.16 -1.04
CA PHE A 34 -15.33 3.25 0.41
C PHE A 34 -16.31 2.21 0.96
N GLN A 35 -17.43 1.92 0.27
CA GLN A 35 -18.33 0.82 0.68
C GLN A 35 -17.62 -0.54 0.65
N LEU A 36 -16.80 -0.78 -0.37
CA LEU A 36 -15.92 -1.96 -0.44
C LEU A 36 -14.92 -1.97 0.71
N ALA A 37 -14.24 -0.85 0.98
CA ALA A 37 -13.32 -0.71 2.10
C ALA A 37 -13.99 -1.00 3.46
N GLU A 38 -15.20 -0.49 3.68
CA GLU A 38 -15.98 -0.76 4.89
C GLU A 38 -16.39 -2.21 5.02
N HIS A 39 -16.80 -2.84 3.92
CA HIS A 39 -17.11 -4.27 3.90
C HIS A 39 -15.87 -5.11 4.25
N LEU A 40 -14.72 -4.79 3.65
CA LEU A 40 -13.45 -5.46 3.91
C LEU A 40 -12.97 -5.28 5.35
N ALA A 41 -13.21 -4.10 5.94
CA ALA A 41 -12.93 -3.87 7.35
C ALA A 41 -13.86 -4.69 8.28
N ALA A 42 -15.11 -4.92 7.86
CA ALA A 42 -16.09 -5.68 8.63
C ALA A 42 -15.86 -7.21 8.60
N GLU A 43 -15.24 -7.75 7.54
CA GLU A 43 -14.91 -9.18 7.42
C GLU A 43 -13.84 -9.67 8.43
N GLY A 44 -13.14 -8.74 9.09
CA GLY A 44 -12.17 -9.02 10.14
C GLY A 44 -10.79 -9.43 9.61
N GLY A 45 -9.75 -9.19 10.41
CA GLY A 45 -8.35 -9.53 10.08
C GLY A 45 -7.43 -8.35 9.76
N VAL A 46 -7.97 -7.13 9.66
CA VAL A 46 -7.25 -5.85 9.48
C VAL A 46 -7.93 -4.76 10.30
N HIS A 47 -7.17 -3.75 10.75
CA HIS A 47 -7.75 -2.59 11.39
C HIS A 47 -8.54 -1.75 10.38
N ARG A 48 -9.75 -1.29 10.74
CA ARG A 48 -10.58 -0.44 9.86
C ARG A 48 -9.81 0.82 9.42
N GLY A 49 -9.04 1.42 10.33
CA GLY A 49 -8.20 2.58 10.04
C GLY A 49 -7.22 2.35 8.89
N ASP A 50 -6.55 1.18 8.86
CA ASP A 50 -5.58 0.85 7.81
C ASP A 50 -6.24 0.82 6.42
N ILE A 51 -7.40 0.18 6.32
CA ILE A 51 -8.12 0.02 5.05
C ILE A 51 -8.66 1.37 4.58
N MET A 52 -9.24 2.17 5.48
CA MET A 52 -9.77 3.49 5.14
C MET A 52 -8.66 4.45 4.70
N THR A 53 -7.52 4.42 5.40
CA THR A 53 -6.33 5.22 5.06
C THR A 53 -5.76 4.83 3.70
N ALA A 54 -5.64 3.51 3.44
CA ALA A 54 -5.17 3.01 2.16
C ALA A 54 -6.10 3.43 1.01
N THR A 55 -7.41 3.35 1.24
CA THR A 55 -8.45 3.76 0.28
C THR A 55 -8.33 5.23 -0.07
N ALA A 56 -8.33 6.09 0.95
CA ALA A 56 -8.25 7.53 0.77
C ALA A 56 -6.94 7.92 0.05
N THR A 57 -5.82 7.30 0.41
CA THR A 57 -4.52 7.60 -0.23
C THR A 57 -4.50 7.18 -1.70
N LEU A 58 -5.04 6.01 -2.05
CA LEU A 58 -5.12 5.54 -3.43
C LEU A 58 -6.05 6.41 -4.29
N LEU A 59 -7.19 6.84 -3.73
CA LEU A 59 -8.11 7.76 -4.40
C LEU A 59 -7.45 9.13 -4.62
N ALA A 60 -6.70 9.65 -3.64
CA ALA A 60 -5.97 10.89 -3.77
C ALA A 60 -4.93 10.84 -4.90
N MET A 61 -4.14 9.75 -4.96
CA MET A 61 -3.15 9.53 -6.01
C MET A 61 -3.80 9.42 -7.40
N THR A 62 -4.93 8.72 -7.49
CA THR A 62 -5.66 8.53 -8.76
C THR A 62 -6.25 9.85 -9.25
N ALA A 63 -6.93 10.59 -8.38
CA ALA A 63 -7.47 11.91 -8.70
C ALA A 63 -6.36 12.88 -9.14
N TRP A 64 -5.19 12.83 -8.50
CA TRP A 64 -4.03 13.62 -8.92
C TRP A 64 -3.57 13.25 -10.34
N CYS A 65 -3.45 11.96 -10.65
CA CYS A 65 -3.08 11.49 -11.98
C CYS A 65 -4.11 11.87 -13.07
N ASP A 66 -5.39 11.94 -12.69
CA ASP A 66 -6.48 12.31 -13.59
C ASP A 66 -6.64 13.84 -13.74
N GLY A 67 -5.84 14.64 -13.01
CA GLY A 67 -5.88 16.11 -13.06
C GLY A 67 -6.97 16.75 -12.18
N GLU A 68 -7.64 15.96 -11.35
CA GLU A 68 -8.73 16.38 -10.46
C GLU A 68 -8.19 16.87 -9.11
N ALA A 69 -7.59 18.06 -9.10
CA ALA A 69 -6.90 18.60 -7.93
C ALA A 69 -7.79 18.72 -6.68
N GLU A 70 -9.05 19.14 -6.82
CA GLU A 70 -9.97 19.26 -5.67
C GLU A 70 -10.30 17.90 -5.06
N ALA A 71 -10.50 16.88 -5.89
CA ALA A 71 -10.74 15.52 -5.41
C ALA A 71 -9.49 14.94 -4.73
N ALA A 72 -8.32 15.18 -5.31
CA ALA A 72 -7.04 14.77 -4.72
C ALA A 72 -6.85 15.36 -3.32
N CYS A 73 -7.12 16.67 -3.15
CA CYS A 73 -7.04 17.33 -1.85
C CYS A 73 -8.02 16.74 -0.83
N ARG A 74 -9.30 16.58 -1.20
CA ARG A 74 -10.31 16.00 -0.29
C ARG A 74 -9.92 14.59 0.18
N PHE A 75 -9.43 13.74 -0.71
CA PHE A 75 -9.01 12.40 -0.33
C PHE A 75 -7.71 12.38 0.47
N ALA A 76 -6.80 13.33 0.24
CA ALA A 76 -5.59 13.48 1.06
C ALA A 76 -5.94 13.93 2.50
N GLU A 77 -6.93 14.82 2.66
CA GLU A 77 -7.46 15.21 3.98
C GLU A 77 -8.07 14.01 4.70
N LEU A 78 -8.93 13.23 4.02
CA LEU A 78 -9.53 12.02 4.56
C LEU A 78 -8.50 10.96 4.96
N ALA A 79 -7.40 10.83 4.20
CA ALA A 79 -6.29 9.95 4.59
C ALA A 79 -5.60 10.43 5.88
N GLY A 80 -5.58 11.75 6.09
CA GLY A 80 -5.04 12.41 7.28
C GLY A 80 -5.90 12.27 8.56
N GLU A 81 -7.18 11.97 8.44
CA GLU A 81 -8.12 11.84 9.58
C GLU A 81 -7.90 10.56 10.41
N ASN A 82 -7.24 9.56 9.84
CA ASN A 82 -6.97 8.29 10.52
C ASN A 82 -5.71 8.36 11.39
N ASP A 83 -5.56 7.42 12.31
CA ASP A 83 -4.45 7.39 13.26
C ASP A 83 -3.07 7.34 12.57
N GLU A 84 -2.05 7.80 13.29
CA GLU A 84 -0.68 7.88 12.78
C GLU A 84 -0.11 6.50 12.39
N ASP A 85 -0.46 5.45 13.14
CA ASP A 85 0.01 4.09 12.86
C ASP A 85 -0.53 3.57 11.52
N SER A 86 -1.81 3.83 11.21
CA SER A 86 -2.44 3.48 9.93
C SER A 86 -1.79 4.22 8.76
N ARG A 87 -1.48 5.52 8.94
CA ARG A 87 -0.81 6.36 7.92
C ARG A 87 0.62 5.91 7.65
N GLU A 88 1.34 5.56 8.70
CA GLU A 88 2.70 5.03 8.61
C GLU A 88 2.72 3.68 7.88
N LEU A 89 1.82 2.76 8.24
CA LEU A 89 1.67 1.47 7.57
C LEU A 89 1.42 1.64 6.07
N VAL A 90 0.44 2.47 5.68
CA VAL A 90 0.08 2.69 4.27
C VAL A 90 1.25 3.27 3.50
N THR A 91 1.97 4.24 4.07
CA THR A 91 3.18 4.81 3.45
C THR A 91 4.23 3.74 3.17
N HIS A 92 4.46 2.85 4.14
CA HIS A 92 5.40 1.74 3.99
C HIS A 92 4.96 0.73 2.92
N LEU A 93 3.68 0.38 2.88
CA LEU A 93 3.14 -0.54 1.87
C LEU A 93 3.24 0.04 0.46
N LEU A 94 2.95 1.33 0.28
CA LEU A 94 3.09 2.00 -1.03
C LEU A 94 4.55 2.03 -1.50
N ARG A 95 5.50 2.33 -0.60
CA ARG A 95 6.94 2.25 -0.92
C ARG A 95 7.34 0.84 -1.34
N LEU A 96 6.83 -0.17 -0.63
CA LEU A 96 7.13 -1.57 -0.92
C LEU A 96 6.59 -2.00 -2.29
N GLU A 97 5.35 -1.63 -2.65
CA GLU A 97 4.79 -1.93 -3.97
C GLU A 97 5.56 -1.17 -5.07
N ALA A 98 5.86 0.12 -4.88
CA ALA A 98 6.64 0.88 -5.85
C ALA A 98 8.04 0.27 -6.07
N GLY A 99 8.70 -0.17 -5.00
CA GLY A 99 9.98 -0.85 -5.09
C GLY A 99 9.90 -2.24 -5.73
N ALA A 100 8.79 -2.97 -5.52
CA ALA A 100 8.54 -4.23 -6.19
C ALA A 100 8.37 -4.04 -7.71
N ASP A 101 7.62 -3.01 -8.11
CA ASP A 101 7.41 -2.66 -9.52
C ASP A 101 8.71 -2.23 -10.21
N GLN A 102 9.58 -1.50 -9.50
CA GLN A 102 10.87 -1.05 -10.02
C GLN A 102 11.97 -2.11 -9.91
N GLY A 103 11.77 -3.15 -9.11
CA GLY A 103 12.78 -4.18 -8.82
C GLY A 103 13.93 -3.73 -7.90
N TRP A 104 13.80 -2.55 -7.27
CA TRP A 104 14.79 -2.01 -6.35
C TRP A 104 14.16 -1.04 -5.33
N LEU A 105 14.83 -0.86 -4.18
CA LEU A 105 14.46 0.10 -3.14
C LEU A 105 15.69 0.88 -2.69
N PRO A 106 15.59 2.20 -2.45
CA PRO A 106 16.66 2.97 -1.82
C PRO A 106 16.99 2.44 -0.41
N GLN A 107 18.27 2.48 -0.03
CA GLN A 107 18.74 1.94 1.24
C GLN A 107 18.04 2.57 2.46
N GLU A 108 17.81 3.88 2.44
CA GLU A 108 17.06 4.59 3.49
C GLU A 108 15.63 4.06 3.64
N GLN A 109 14.97 3.73 2.53
CA GLN A 109 13.62 3.15 2.55
C GLN A 109 13.63 1.71 3.06
N VAL A 110 14.65 0.93 2.70
CA VAL A 110 14.86 -0.43 3.21
C VAL A 110 15.02 -0.41 4.73
N GLU A 111 15.85 0.48 5.26
CA GLU A 111 16.10 0.61 6.70
C GLU A 111 14.83 1.02 7.45
N ALA A 112 14.13 2.05 6.97
CA ALA A 112 12.87 2.49 7.56
C ALA A 112 11.79 1.39 7.55
N LEU A 113 11.67 0.63 6.45
CA LEU A 113 10.74 -0.48 6.33
C LEU A 113 11.08 -1.64 7.27
N LEU A 114 12.36 -1.98 7.43
CA LEU A 114 12.80 -3.03 8.35
C LEU A 114 12.63 -2.63 9.82
N GLU A 115 12.86 -1.37 10.14
CA GLU A 115 12.57 -0.82 11.46
C GLU A 115 11.08 -0.89 11.79
N TYR A 116 10.22 -0.41 10.89
CA TYR A 116 8.78 -0.53 11.04
C TYR A 116 8.35 -1.99 11.23
N ALA A 117 8.82 -2.89 10.35
CA ALA A 117 8.47 -4.32 10.42
C ALA A 117 8.87 -4.96 11.75
N ARG A 118 10.00 -4.55 12.35
CA ARG A 118 10.43 -5.00 13.67
C ARG A 118 9.52 -4.48 14.78
N ARG A 119 9.21 -3.18 14.79
CA ARG A 119 8.33 -2.56 15.80
C ARG A 119 6.92 -3.13 15.74
N ALA A 120 6.36 -3.27 14.54
CA ALA A 120 5.02 -3.81 14.29
C ALA A 120 4.95 -5.35 14.29
N ARG A 121 6.09 -6.05 14.49
CA ARG A 121 6.21 -7.52 14.45
C ARG A 121 5.71 -8.15 13.13
N ARG A 122 5.89 -7.44 12.02
CA ARG A 122 5.49 -7.84 10.66
C ARG A 122 6.62 -8.55 9.93
N GLY A 123 6.85 -9.82 10.28
CA GLY A 123 7.87 -10.66 9.63
C GLY A 123 7.65 -10.82 8.12
N ASP A 124 6.40 -10.79 7.68
CA ASP A 124 6.00 -10.77 6.26
C ASP A 124 6.59 -9.58 5.51
N LEU A 125 6.51 -8.37 6.07
CA LEU A 125 7.07 -7.16 5.47
C LEU A 125 8.59 -7.23 5.42
N ALA A 126 9.22 -7.69 6.50
CA ALA A 126 10.68 -7.84 6.53
C ALA A 126 11.19 -8.80 5.44
N LEU A 127 10.48 -9.91 5.18
CA LEU A 127 10.82 -10.85 4.12
C LEU A 127 10.68 -10.21 2.73
N ARG A 128 9.59 -9.50 2.48
CA ARG A 128 9.35 -8.83 1.18
C ARG A 128 10.37 -7.74 0.89
N VAL A 129 10.71 -6.92 1.89
CA VAL A 129 11.76 -5.88 1.77
C VAL A 129 13.10 -6.50 1.39
N ARG A 130 13.48 -7.59 2.09
CA ARG A 130 14.73 -8.31 1.81
C ARG A 130 14.75 -8.94 0.43
N ALA A 131 13.62 -9.46 -0.06
CA ALA A 131 13.52 -10.02 -1.40
C ALA A 131 13.81 -8.96 -2.48
N ILE A 132 13.25 -7.76 -2.35
CA ILE A 132 13.46 -6.65 -3.29
C ILE A 132 14.90 -6.10 -3.19
N ALA A 133 15.39 -5.86 -1.96
CA ALA A 133 16.75 -5.37 -1.74
C ALA A 133 17.84 -6.38 -2.17
N GLY A 134 17.56 -7.68 -2.04
CA GLY A 134 18.43 -8.77 -2.47
C GLY A 134 18.46 -8.97 -3.98
N ALA A 135 17.34 -8.74 -4.68
CA ALA A 135 17.24 -8.84 -6.14
C ALA A 135 18.20 -7.85 -6.85
N SER A 136 18.34 -6.64 -6.32
CA SER A 136 19.29 -5.64 -6.83
C SER A 136 20.77 -6.05 -6.72
N ARG A 137 21.12 -6.98 -5.82
CA ARG A 137 22.51 -7.47 -5.66
C ARG A 137 22.86 -8.63 -6.61
N GLY A 138 21.89 -9.26 -7.26
CA GLY A 138 22.09 -10.37 -8.22
C GLY A 138 22.15 -9.96 -9.70
N GLY A 139 21.89 -8.69 -10.02
CA GLY A 139 21.69 -8.19 -11.40
C GLY A 139 22.91 -7.69 -12.15
N ARG A 140 24.15 -8.02 -11.73
CA ARG A 140 25.36 -7.79 -12.55
C ARG A 140 26.00 -9.11 -12.97
N HIS A 141 25.37 -9.81 -13.92
CA HIS A 141 26.10 -10.60 -14.91
C HIS A 141 25.20 -10.97 -16.09
N ARG A 142 25.19 -10.11 -17.11
CA ARG A 142 25.53 -10.44 -18.52
C ARG A 142 25.18 -9.27 -19.43
N ARG A 143 26.21 -8.55 -19.85
CA ARG A 143 26.31 -7.95 -21.18
C ARG A 143 27.67 -8.39 -21.75
N ALA A 144 27.69 -8.51 -23.08
CA ALA A 144 28.69 -9.10 -23.98
C ALA A 144 28.58 -10.64 -24.05
N ASP A 145 28.27 -11.27 -25.18
CA ASP A 145 28.45 -10.86 -26.59
C ASP A 145 27.17 -10.89 -27.44
#